data_AF-A0A2G6E2B2-F1
#
_entry.id   AF-A0A2G6E2B2-F1
#
_cell.length_a   1.000
_cell.length_b   1.000
_cell.length_c   1.000
_cell.angle_alpha   90.00
_cell.angle_beta   90.00
_cell.angle_gamma   90.00
#
_symmetry.space_group_name_H-M   'P 1'
#
loop_
_entity.id
_entity.type
_entity.pdbx_description
1 polymer ?
#
loop_
_entity_poly.entity_id
_entity_poly.type
_entity_poly.pdbx_seq_one_letter_code
_entity_poly.pdbx_strand_id
1 'polypeptide(L)'
;MKITESVLSRIWEEQRLRPDGLMTSEGLPVQIVRRGCKNTDNGPDFTHALIRIGSQLFEGDVELHLHRSSWHAHGHDRDPAYNRTILHVVFWDDPRGRNLPVYTADGTRVAHLLLQNSLAFPVEVLQRIFAARDERQKADYEDCQARLRYVPDEQLLERLQQLGRKRLYDRAGRFDLRLNECGDFQQLLYEALCEGLGYSSNKEPFLRLARLLPLDTILSHLPDHGGSPGRSLPWIQAMLLGAAGLLPDCPEDDDPESHSYISEMLSLWNMLRPCLDIDVMPAEAWHFFRLRPSNFPTRRLAALSYLGFAEQRI
;
A
#
# COMPACT_ATOMS: atom_id res chain seq x y z
N MET A 1 2.40 -17.87 28.96
CA MET A 1 1.45 -17.77 27.83
C MET A 1 2.12 -16.98 26.72
N LYS A 2 2.30 -17.54 25.52
CA LYS A 2 3.00 -16.88 24.40
C LYS A 2 1.99 -16.65 23.27
N ILE A 3 1.48 -15.43 23.18
CA ILE A 3 0.64 -14.94 22.08
C ILE A 3 1.50 -14.06 21.16
N THR A 4 1.22 -14.09 19.87
CA THR A 4 1.85 -13.23 18.85
C THR A 4 0.79 -12.31 18.25
N GLU A 5 1.23 -11.20 17.64
CA GLU A 5 0.32 -10.27 16.94
C GLU A 5 -0.40 -10.94 15.77
N SER A 6 0.24 -11.91 15.10
CA SER A 6 -0.41 -12.72 14.08
C SER A 6 -1.61 -13.53 14.61
N VAL A 7 -1.50 -14.09 15.81
CA VAL A 7 -2.60 -14.79 16.47
C VAL A 7 -3.68 -13.79 16.91
N LEU A 8 -3.27 -12.63 17.45
CA LEU A 8 -4.18 -11.56 17.83
C LEU A 8 -5.01 -11.03 16.65
N SER A 9 -4.34 -10.73 15.53
CA SER A 9 -4.94 -10.34 14.27
C SER A 9 -5.96 -11.38 13.79
N ARG A 10 -5.63 -12.68 13.87
CA ARG A 10 -6.56 -13.76 13.50
C ARG A 10 -7.75 -13.88 14.46
N ILE A 11 -7.55 -13.67 15.77
CA ILE A 11 -8.64 -13.63 16.76
C ILE A 11 -9.63 -12.53 16.39
N TRP A 12 -9.14 -11.35 16.03
CA TRP A 12 -9.97 -10.24 15.56
C TRP A 12 -10.63 -10.56 14.22
N GLU A 13 -9.89 -11.03 13.24
CA GLU A 13 -10.41 -11.38 11.91
C GLU A 13 -11.55 -12.40 11.98
N GLU A 14 -11.37 -13.47 12.75
CA GLU A 14 -12.37 -14.53 12.95
C GLU A 14 -13.40 -14.19 14.04
N GLN A 15 -13.29 -13.01 14.67
CA GLN A 15 -14.16 -12.54 15.76
C GLN A 15 -14.35 -13.59 16.87
N ARG A 16 -13.24 -14.19 17.34
CA ARG A 16 -13.24 -15.19 18.43
C ARG A 16 -13.33 -14.54 19.81
N LEU A 17 -14.25 -13.60 19.94
CA LEU A 17 -14.49 -12.78 21.12
C LEU A 17 -15.84 -13.14 21.73
N ARG A 18 -15.98 -12.95 23.04
CA ARG A 18 -17.30 -12.98 23.67
C ARG A 18 -18.07 -11.74 23.20
N PRO A 19 -19.29 -11.90 22.67
CA PRO A 19 -20.08 -10.74 22.22
C PRO A 19 -20.49 -9.86 23.39
N ASP A 20 -20.67 -10.44 24.58
CA ASP A 20 -21.05 -9.73 25.79
C ASP A 20 -19.81 -9.26 26.57
N GLY A 21 -19.75 -7.96 26.87
CA GLY A 21 -18.79 -7.41 27.83
C GLY A 21 -17.47 -6.90 27.26
N LEU A 22 -17.38 -6.63 25.95
CA LEU A 22 -16.27 -5.83 25.42
C LEU A 22 -16.35 -4.41 26.01
N MET A 23 -15.27 -3.97 26.63
CA MET A 23 -15.17 -2.67 27.29
C MET A 23 -13.87 -1.99 26.91
N THR A 24 -13.89 -0.68 26.75
CA THR A 24 -12.66 0.09 26.62
C THR A 24 -11.88 0.08 27.94
N SER A 25 -10.60 0.48 27.89
CA SER A 25 -9.79 0.68 29.11
C SER A 25 -10.40 1.70 30.09
N GLU A 26 -11.25 2.59 29.58
CA GLU A 26 -12.01 3.60 30.31
C GLU A 26 -13.39 3.09 30.78
N GLY A 27 -13.72 1.82 30.54
CA GLY A 27 -14.98 1.20 30.99
C GLY A 27 -16.20 1.50 30.11
N LEU A 28 -16.00 2.00 28.89
CA LEU A 28 -17.11 2.21 27.95
C LEU A 28 -17.43 0.92 27.20
N PRO A 29 -18.72 0.55 27.02
CA PRO A 29 -19.07 -0.65 26.26
C PRO A 29 -18.67 -0.49 24.80
N VAL A 30 -18.09 -1.55 24.23
CA VAL A 30 -17.70 -1.64 22.82
C VAL A 30 -18.56 -2.68 22.12
N GLN A 31 -19.13 -2.32 20.99
CA GLN A 31 -19.83 -3.26 20.11
C GLN A 31 -19.22 -3.18 18.71
N ILE A 32 -18.74 -4.31 18.22
CA ILE A 32 -18.18 -4.45 16.87
C ILE A 32 -19.35 -4.67 15.90
N VAL A 33 -19.77 -3.61 15.19
CA VAL A 33 -20.82 -3.71 14.16
C VAL A 33 -20.23 -4.27 12.86
N ARG A 34 -19.04 -3.77 12.49
CA ARG A 34 -18.21 -4.27 11.39
C ARG A 34 -16.75 -4.25 11.83
N ARG A 35 -16.07 -5.40 11.78
CA ARG A 35 -14.66 -5.54 12.24
C ARG A 35 -13.61 -4.82 11.37
N GLY A 36 -14.01 -4.39 10.18
CA GLY A 36 -13.10 -3.91 9.13
C GLY A 36 -12.58 -5.01 8.21
N CYS A 37 -11.81 -4.60 7.21
CA CYS A 37 -11.10 -5.45 6.26
C CYS A 37 -9.63 -5.53 6.66
N LYS A 38 -9.05 -6.73 6.66
CA LYS A 38 -7.63 -6.91 6.97
C LYS A 38 -6.79 -6.13 5.97
N ASN A 39 -5.95 -5.25 6.46
CA ASN A 39 -5.00 -4.51 5.67
C ASN A 39 -3.74 -5.35 5.47
N THR A 40 -3.27 -5.46 4.22
CA THR A 40 -1.98 -6.12 3.90
C THR A 40 -0.90 -5.11 3.52
N ASP A 41 -1.27 -3.83 3.45
CA ASP A 41 -0.43 -2.71 3.04
C ASP A 41 -0.03 -1.86 4.27
N ASN A 42 0.37 -0.60 4.07
CA ASN A 42 0.75 0.29 5.16
C ASN A 42 -0.48 0.84 5.91
N GLY A 43 -0.27 1.30 7.15
CA GLY A 43 -1.31 1.81 8.03
C GLY A 43 -1.92 0.73 8.92
N PRO A 44 -3.10 1.00 9.52
CA PRO A 44 -3.66 0.13 10.54
C PRO A 44 -3.96 -1.29 10.06
N ASP A 45 -3.86 -2.27 10.96
CA ASP A 45 -4.09 -3.70 10.69
C ASP A 45 -5.44 -4.01 10.01
N PHE A 46 -6.50 -3.25 10.32
CA PHE A 46 -7.81 -3.39 9.69
C PHE A 46 -8.40 -2.02 9.33
N THR A 47 -8.90 -1.88 8.10
CA THR A 47 -9.50 -0.65 7.60
C THR A 47 -11.02 -0.73 7.52
N HIS A 48 -11.70 0.42 7.53
CA HIS A 48 -13.16 0.54 7.35
C HIS A 48 -13.99 -0.25 8.39
N ALA A 49 -13.54 -0.34 9.62
CA ALA A 49 -14.33 -0.82 10.73
C ALA A 49 -15.49 0.14 11.07
N LEU A 50 -16.54 -0.42 11.67
CA LEU A 50 -17.68 0.31 12.21
C LEU A 50 -17.90 -0.18 13.64
N ILE A 51 -17.52 0.64 14.62
CA ILE A 51 -17.47 0.26 16.04
C ILE A 51 -18.33 1.23 16.83
N ARG A 52 -19.21 0.70 17.69
CA ARG A 52 -19.95 1.52 18.66
C ARG A 52 -19.18 1.52 19.98
N ILE A 53 -18.90 2.71 20.51
CA ILE A 53 -18.21 2.91 21.79
C ILE A 53 -19.11 3.81 22.65
N GLY A 54 -19.60 3.28 23.77
CA GLY A 54 -20.67 3.93 24.52
C GLY A 54 -21.94 4.06 23.67
N SER A 55 -22.45 5.29 23.53
CA SER A 55 -23.62 5.59 22.68
C SER A 55 -23.25 5.97 21.25
N GLN A 56 -21.98 6.26 20.96
CA GLN A 56 -21.52 6.81 19.69
C GLN A 56 -21.05 5.70 18.73
N LEU A 57 -21.27 5.92 17.43
CA LEU A 57 -20.84 5.01 16.37
C LEU A 57 -19.70 5.67 15.59
N PHE A 58 -18.60 4.95 15.42
CA PHE A 58 -17.39 5.42 14.76
C PHE A 58 -17.11 4.56 13.54
N GLU A 59 -16.78 5.22 12.43
CA GLU A 59 -16.23 4.59 11.22
C GLU A 59 -14.77 4.99 11.07
N GLY A 60 -13.90 4.00 10.89
CA GLY A 60 -12.46 4.22 10.81
C GLY A 60 -11.71 2.90 10.89
N ASP A 61 -10.47 2.95 11.36
CA ASP A 61 -9.54 1.84 11.26
C ASP A 61 -9.21 1.27 12.66
N VAL A 62 -8.68 0.05 12.69
CA VAL A 62 -8.37 -0.70 13.91
C VAL A 62 -6.94 -1.19 13.86
N GLU A 63 -6.19 -0.90 14.91
CA GLU A 63 -4.80 -1.32 15.06
C GLU A 63 -4.66 -2.33 16.18
N LEU A 64 -3.83 -3.37 16.01
CA LEU A 64 -3.65 -4.42 17.00
C LEU A 64 -2.21 -4.54 17.48
N HIS A 65 -2.04 -4.60 18.79
CA HIS A 65 -0.74 -4.85 19.39
C HIS A 65 -0.83 -5.77 20.60
N LEU A 66 0.27 -6.40 20.99
CA LEU A 66 0.28 -7.14 22.26
C LEU A 66 0.18 -6.21 23.46
N HIS A 67 0.74 -5.01 23.36
CA HIS A 67 0.84 -4.04 24.42
C HIS A 67 0.44 -2.65 23.92
N ARG A 68 -0.06 -1.82 24.83
CA ARG A 68 -0.45 -0.43 24.54
C ARG A 68 0.74 0.43 24.13
N SER A 69 1.87 0.27 24.82
CA SER A 69 3.13 0.97 24.56
C SER A 69 3.70 0.74 23.16
N SER A 70 3.29 -0.33 22.47
CA SER A 70 3.69 -0.58 21.08
C SER A 70 3.27 0.54 20.14
N TRP A 71 2.17 1.25 20.42
CA TRP A 71 1.72 2.40 19.61
C TRP A 71 2.84 3.42 19.39
N HIS A 72 3.47 3.86 20.48
CA HIS A 72 4.58 4.80 20.44
C HIS A 72 5.89 4.16 19.99
N ALA A 73 6.14 2.91 20.37
CA ALA A 73 7.35 2.20 19.98
C ALA A 73 7.46 2.01 18.46
N HIS A 74 6.31 1.89 17.79
CA HIS A 74 6.20 1.79 16.34
C HIS A 74 6.02 3.16 15.65
N GLY A 75 5.93 4.26 16.41
CA GLY A 75 5.83 5.62 15.88
C GLY A 75 4.48 5.99 15.27
N HIS A 76 3.40 5.25 15.59
CA HIS A 76 2.06 5.51 15.06
C HIS A 76 1.47 6.85 15.53
N ASP A 77 2.00 7.40 16.64
CA ASP A 77 1.68 8.75 17.11
C ASP A 77 2.21 9.86 16.19
N ARG A 78 3.05 9.53 15.20
CA ARG A 78 3.68 10.49 14.28
C ARG A 78 3.40 10.18 12.82
N ASP A 79 2.73 9.07 12.55
CA ASP A 79 2.44 8.62 11.19
C ASP A 79 0.99 8.99 10.80
N PRO A 80 0.78 9.90 9.83
CA PRO A 80 -0.54 10.29 9.36
C PRO A 80 -1.39 9.14 8.83
N ALA A 81 -0.79 8.02 8.41
CA ALA A 81 -1.52 6.84 7.97
C ALA A 81 -2.44 6.26 9.06
N TYR A 82 -2.16 6.55 10.33
CA TYR A 82 -2.93 6.07 11.48
C TYR A 82 -3.99 7.06 11.98
N ASN A 83 -4.12 8.25 11.38
CA ASN A 83 -5.07 9.29 11.83
C ASN A 83 -6.54 8.84 11.82
N ARG A 84 -6.86 7.82 11.00
CA ARG A 84 -8.21 7.25 10.93
C ARG A 84 -8.46 6.14 11.96
N THR A 85 -7.49 5.83 12.82
CA THR A 85 -7.61 4.76 13.83
C THR A 85 -8.61 5.15 14.90
N ILE A 86 -9.71 4.43 14.99
CA ILE A 86 -10.77 4.65 15.97
C ILE A 86 -10.66 3.72 17.18
N LEU A 87 -9.94 2.60 17.03
CA LEU A 87 -9.79 1.60 18.07
C LEU A 87 -8.39 0.98 18.04
N HIS A 88 -7.68 1.04 19.15
CA HIS A 88 -6.44 0.29 19.39
C HIS A 88 -6.77 -0.93 20.24
N VAL A 89 -6.64 -2.12 19.67
CA VAL A 89 -6.96 -3.38 20.32
C VAL A 89 -5.67 -3.98 20.86
N VAL A 90 -5.60 -4.12 22.18
CA VAL A 90 -4.42 -4.63 22.87
C VAL A 90 -4.73 -5.94 23.57
N PHE A 91 -3.76 -6.85 23.57
CA PHE A 91 -3.97 -8.11 24.27
C PHE A 91 -3.69 -7.99 25.78
N TRP A 92 -2.55 -7.42 26.15
CA TRP A 92 -2.14 -7.20 27.53
C TRP A 92 -2.17 -5.72 27.87
N ASP A 93 -2.50 -5.41 29.12
CA ASP A 93 -2.24 -4.08 29.65
C ASP A 93 -0.73 -3.91 29.89
N ASP A 94 -0.24 -2.67 29.84
CA ASP A 94 1.18 -2.42 30.06
C ASP A 94 1.55 -2.64 31.53
N PRO A 95 2.66 -3.35 31.83
CA PRO A 95 3.13 -3.46 33.19
C PRO A 95 3.61 -2.09 33.71
N ARG A 96 3.07 -1.70 34.88
CA ARG A 96 3.40 -0.51 35.70
C ARG A 96 3.15 0.84 35.01
N GLY A 97 1.93 1.35 35.10
CA GLY A 97 1.63 2.79 35.03
C GLY A 97 1.76 3.46 33.65
N ARG A 98 1.91 2.68 32.56
CA ARG A 98 1.93 3.17 31.18
C ARG A 98 0.56 3.12 30.50
N ASN A 99 -0.51 3.29 31.27
CA ASN A 99 -1.87 3.44 30.73
C ASN A 99 -2.10 4.86 30.23
N LEU A 100 -1.15 5.37 29.45
CA LEU A 100 -1.22 6.71 28.88
C LEU A 100 -2.14 6.68 27.67
N PRO A 101 -3.06 7.66 27.53
CA PRO A 101 -3.83 7.83 26.31
C PRO A 101 -2.87 7.91 25.12
N VAL A 102 -3.15 7.14 24.07
CA VAL A 102 -2.42 7.28 22.80
C VAL A 102 -3.19 8.23 21.90
N TYR A 103 -2.43 8.93 21.09
CA TYR A 103 -2.93 9.89 20.14
C TYR A 103 -2.34 9.57 18.77
N THR A 104 -3.11 9.84 17.73
CA THR A 104 -2.65 9.87 16.34
C THR A 104 -1.83 11.13 16.07
N ALA A 105 -1.20 11.23 14.90
CA ALA A 105 -0.39 12.38 14.51
C ALA A 105 -1.19 13.70 14.45
N ASP A 106 -2.50 13.63 14.18
CA ASP A 106 -3.40 14.79 14.21
C ASP A 106 -3.95 15.14 15.62
N GLY A 107 -3.47 14.44 16.65
CA GLY A 107 -3.87 14.67 18.05
C GLY A 107 -5.20 14.05 18.44
N THR A 108 -5.82 13.23 17.58
CA THR A 108 -7.04 12.49 17.93
C THR A 108 -6.72 11.39 18.95
N ARG A 109 -7.51 11.33 20.03
CA ARG A 109 -7.36 10.28 21.04
C ARG A 109 -7.96 8.97 20.52
N VAL A 110 -7.20 7.89 20.56
CA VAL A 110 -7.66 6.57 20.14
C VAL A 110 -8.27 5.81 21.34
N ALA A 111 -9.42 5.15 21.13
CA ALA A 111 -10.06 4.33 22.16
C ALA A 111 -9.40 2.96 22.25
N HIS A 112 -9.27 2.39 23.46
CA HIS A 112 -8.50 1.15 23.64
C HIS A 112 -9.37 0.00 24.11
N LEU A 113 -9.26 -1.15 23.45
CA LEU A 113 -9.96 -2.38 23.83
C LEU A 113 -8.95 -3.41 24.34
N LEU A 114 -9.13 -3.87 25.59
CA LEU A 114 -8.32 -4.94 26.18
C LEU A 114 -8.99 -6.30 25.94
N LEU A 115 -8.29 -7.22 25.27
CA LEU A 115 -8.85 -8.51 24.88
C LEU A 115 -8.59 -9.67 25.84
N GLN A 116 -7.65 -9.57 26.78
CA GLN A 116 -7.21 -10.69 27.63
C GLN A 116 -8.38 -11.49 28.24
N ASN A 117 -9.42 -10.78 28.72
CA ASN A 117 -10.56 -11.36 29.42
C ASN A 117 -11.82 -11.51 28.52
N SER A 118 -11.69 -11.16 27.25
CA SER A 118 -12.79 -11.02 26.30
C SER A 118 -12.81 -12.09 25.22
N LEU A 119 -11.89 -13.05 25.29
CA LEU A 119 -11.82 -14.16 24.33
C LEU A 119 -12.95 -15.17 24.54
N ALA A 120 -13.50 -15.70 23.44
CA ALA A 120 -14.51 -16.76 23.48
C ALA A 120 -13.97 -18.06 24.11
N PHE A 121 -12.67 -18.33 23.95
CA PHE A 121 -11.97 -19.48 24.51
C PHE A 121 -10.58 -19.06 25.03
N PRO A 122 -9.95 -19.82 25.94
CA PRO A 122 -8.55 -19.60 26.33
C PRO A 122 -7.63 -19.53 25.10
N VAL A 123 -6.58 -18.70 25.14
CA VAL A 123 -5.73 -18.46 23.97
C VAL A 123 -5.08 -19.75 23.47
N GLU A 124 -4.72 -20.66 24.37
CA GLU A 124 -4.09 -21.94 24.04
C GLU A 124 -5.02 -22.84 23.23
N VAL A 125 -6.33 -22.76 23.52
CA VAL A 125 -7.37 -23.48 22.76
C VAL A 125 -7.51 -22.87 21.38
N LEU A 126 -7.58 -21.54 21.26
CA LEU A 126 -7.65 -20.86 19.98
C LEU A 126 -6.42 -21.14 19.10
N GLN A 127 -5.21 -21.11 19.68
CA GLN A 127 -3.97 -21.46 18.98
C GLN A 127 -3.99 -22.89 18.44
N ARG A 128 -4.49 -23.87 19.21
CA ARG A 128 -4.65 -25.24 18.73
C ARG A 128 -5.69 -25.36 17.61
N ILE A 129 -6.82 -24.65 17.72
CA ILE A 129 -7.84 -24.61 16.66
C ILE A 129 -7.26 -24.04 15.37
N PHE A 130 -6.51 -22.95 15.46
CA PHE A 130 -5.85 -22.31 14.32
C PHE A 130 -4.81 -23.24 13.70
N ALA A 131 -3.93 -23.85 14.50
CA ALA A 131 -2.93 -24.79 14.00
C ALA A 131 -3.57 -25.99 13.28
N ALA A 132 -4.60 -26.61 13.87
CA ALA A 132 -5.30 -27.74 13.23
C ALA A 132 -5.99 -27.34 11.92
N ARG A 133 -6.47 -26.10 11.81
CA ARG A 133 -7.03 -25.56 10.56
C ARG A 133 -5.95 -25.32 9.51
N ASP A 134 -4.81 -24.76 9.92
CA ASP A 134 -3.68 -24.51 9.03
C ASP A 134 -3.07 -25.81 8.52
N GLU A 135 -3.03 -26.85 9.36
CA GLU A 135 -2.68 -28.22 8.97
C GLU A 135 -3.67 -28.79 7.95
N ARG A 136 -4.99 -28.61 8.16
CA ARG A 136 -5.99 -29.00 7.15
C ARG A 136 -5.86 -28.22 5.85
N GLN A 137 -5.59 -26.91 5.91
CA GLN A 137 -5.44 -26.08 4.73
C GLN A 137 -4.13 -26.40 3.99
N LYS A 138 -3.05 -26.71 4.71
CA LYS A 138 -1.84 -27.30 4.13
C LYS A 138 -2.13 -28.66 3.52
N ALA A 139 -2.91 -29.51 4.18
CA ALA A 139 -3.37 -30.77 3.62
C ALA A 139 -4.21 -30.54 2.35
N ASP A 140 -5.01 -29.47 2.23
CA ASP A 140 -5.72 -29.09 1.00
C ASP A 140 -4.77 -28.60 -0.12
N TYR A 141 -3.66 -27.93 0.22
CA TYR A 141 -2.60 -27.58 -0.75
C TYR A 141 -1.77 -28.81 -1.16
N GLU A 142 -1.45 -29.69 -0.22
CA GLU A 142 -0.86 -31.01 -0.46
C GLU A 142 -1.83 -31.89 -1.28
N ASP A 143 -3.15 -31.72 -1.11
CA ASP A 143 -4.20 -32.36 -1.89
C ASP A 143 -4.24 -31.79 -3.32
N CYS A 144 -4.00 -30.49 -3.53
CA CYS A 144 -3.78 -29.97 -4.88
C CYS A 144 -2.56 -30.61 -5.54
N GLN A 145 -1.41 -30.68 -4.85
CA GLN A 145 -0.21 -31.31 -5.40
C GLN A 145 -0.42 -32.81 -5.68
N ALA A 146 -1.09 -33.52 -4.77
CA ALA A 146 -1.43 -34.93 -4.92
C ALA A 146 -2.42 -35.15 -6.06
N ARG A 147 -3.46 -34.32 -6.19
CA ARG A 147 -4.44 -34.38 -7.29
C ARG A 147 -3.81 -34.06 -8.64
N LEU A 148 -2.96 -33.03 -8.70
CA LEU A 148 -2.25 -32.66 -9.92
C LEU A 148 -1.33 -33.78 -10.42
N ARG A 149 -0.79 -34.63 -9.53
CA ARG A 149 0.00 -35.81 -9.91
C ARG A 149 -0.77 -36.82 -10.76
N TYR A 150 -2.10 -36.86 -10.64
CA TYR A 150 -2.96 -37.76 -11.42
C TYR A 150 -3.54 -37.10 -12.68
N VAL A 151 -3.27 -35.81 -12.91
CA VAL A 151 -3.68 -35.12 -14.13
C VAL A 151 -2.55 -35.22 -15.15
N PRO A 152 -2.80 -35.70 -16.38
CA PRO A 152 -1.78 -35.72 -17.42
C PRO A 152 -1.24 -34.32 -17.72
N ASP A 153 0.08 -34.20 -17.93
CA ASP A 153 0.76 -32.93 -18.19
C ASP A 153 0.15 -32.16 -19.37
N GLU A 154 -0.32 -32.86 -20.40
CA GLU A 154 -0.99 -32.27 -21.56
C GLU A 154 -2.27 -31.53 -21.17
N GLN A 155 -3.08 -32.11 -20.27
CA GLN A 155 -4.31 -31.49 -19.78
C GLN A 155 -4.01 -30.30 -18.87
N LEU A 156 -2.95 -30.39 -18.04
CA LEU A 156 -2.48 -29.27 -17.23
C LEU A 156 -2.00 -28.12 -18.10
N LEU A 157 -1.19 -28.41 -19.12
CA LEU A 157 -0.69 -27.43 -20.06
C LEU A 157 -1.84 -26.77 -20.82
N GLU A 158 -2.80 -27.55 -21.32
CA GLU A 158 -3.97 -27.00 -22.00
C GLU A 158 -4.76 -26.08 -21.06
N ARG A 159 -4.97 -26.49 -19.81
CA ARG A 159 -5.68 -25.67 -18.82
C ARG A 159 -4.94 -24.37 -18.50
N LEU A 160 -3.62 -24.44 -18.33
CA LEU A 160 -2.77 -23.27 -18.11
C LEU A 160 -2.82 -22.33 -19.32
N GLN A 161 -2.79 -22.86 -20.54
CA GLN A 161 -2.92 -22.07 -21.75
C GLN A 161 -4.29 -21.42 -21.89
N GLN A 162 -5.38 -22.12 -21.54
CA GLN A 162 -6.74 -21.56 -21.54
C GLN A 162 -6.85 -20.40 -20.55
N LEU A 163 -6.37 -20.59 -19.31
CA LEU A 163 -6.37 -19.53 -18.29
C LEU A 163 -5.46 -18.36 -18.67
N GLY A 164 -4.29 -18.65 -19.25
CA GLY A 164 -3.38 -17.64 -19.79
C GLY A 164 -4.01 -16.82 -20.92
N ARG A 165 -4.66 -17.48 -21.88
CA ARG A 165 -5.41 -16.83 -22.96
C ARG A 165 -6.51 -15.94 -22.42
N LYS A 166 -7.32 -16.43 -21.46
CA LYS A 166 -8.36 -15.61 -20.82
C LYS A 166 -7.77 -14.34 -20.19
N ARG A 167 -6.74 -14.48 -19.37
CA ARG A 167 -6.07 -13.33 -18.74
C ARG A 167 -5.48 -12.36 -19.78
N LEU A 168 -4.97 -12.87 -20.90
CA LEU A 168 -4.47 -12.04 -21.99
C LEU A 168 -5.61 -11.25 -22.66
N TYR A 169 -6.73 -11.90 -22.97
CA TYR A 169 -7.89 -11.25 -23.58
C TYR A 169 -8.55 -10.24 -22.65
N ASP A 170 -8.68 -10.56 -21.36
CA ASP A 170 -9.20 -9.61 -20.36
C ASP A 170 -8.31 -8.36 -20.28
N ARG A 171 -6.98 -8.52 -20.39
CA ARG A 171 -6.03 -7.40 -20.42
C ARG A 171 -6.14 -6.60 -21.73
N ALA A 172 -6.22 -7.28 -22.87
CA ALA A 172 -6.36 -6.64 -24.18
C ALA A 172 -7.66 -5.83 -24.26
N GLY A 173 -8.79 -6.42 -23.86
CA GLY A 173 -10.08 -5.72 -23.86
C GLY A 173 -10.09 -4.47 -22.99
N ARG A 174 -9.36 -4.45 -21.86
CA ARG A 174 -9.22 -3.24 -21.04
C ARG A 174 -8.43 -2.13 -21.76
N PHE A 175 -7.43 -2.50 -22.56
CA PHE A 175 -6.70 -1.55 -23.40
C PHE A 175 -7.54 -1.07 -24.58
N ASP A 176 -8.34 -1.94 -25.20
CA ASP A 176 -9.27 -1.53 -26.27
C ASP A 176 -10.30 -0.52 -25.76
N LEU A 177 -10.88 -0.76 -24.58
CA LEU A 177 -11.79 0.20 -23.94
C LEU A 177 -11.12 1.55 -23.71
N ARG A 178 -9.92 1.55 -23.12
CA ARG A 178 -9.17 2.78 -22.87
C ARG A 178 -8.78 3.49 -24.17
N LEU A 179 -8.38 2.76 -25.22
CA LEU A 179 -8.03 3.32 -26.52
C LEU A 179 -9.23 4.02 -27.16
N ASN A 180 -10.42 3.41 -27.06
CA ASN A 180 -11.65 4.01 -27.55
C ASN A 180 -12.04 5.28 -26.76
N GLU A 181 -11.64 5.39 -25.49
CA GLU A 181 -11.86 6.58 -24.65
C GLU A 181 -10.87 7.72 -24.93
N CYS A 182 -9.56 7.44 -25.05
CA CYS A 182 -8.56 8.50 -25.29
C CYS A 182 -8.30 8.81 -26.76
N GLY A 183 -8.54 7.87 -27.67
CA GLY A 183 -8.20 8.00 -29.09
C GLY A 183 -6.71 8.06 -29.41
N ASP A 184 -5.83 7.88 -28.43
CA ASP A 184 -4.37 8.00 -28.58
C ASP A 184 -3.66 6.74 -28.07
N PHE A 185 -3.03 6.03 -29.01
CA PHE A 185 -2.26 4.82 -28.74
C PHE A 185 -0.95 5.09 -28.00
N GLN A 186 -0.28 6.22 -28.27
CA GLN A 186 0.99 6.53 -27.59
C GLN A 186 0.74 6.84 -26.12
N GLN A 187 -0.31 7.61 -25.81
CA GLN A 187 -0.76 7.83 -24.44
C GLN A 187 -1.17 6.53 -23.73
N LEU A 188 -1.91 5.64 -24.42
CA LEU A 188 -2.28 4.34 -23.85
C LEU A 188 -1.05 3.48 -23.53
N LEU A 189 -0.06 3.45 -24.42
CA LEU A 189 1.18 2.72 -24.22
C LEU A 189 1.97 3.29 -23.02
N TYR A 190 2.05 4.62 -22.93
CA TYR A 190 2.67 5.30 -21.81
C TYR A 190 1.98 4.97 -20.48
N GLU A 191 0.65 5.05 -20.41
CA GLU A 191 -0.13 4.62 -19.24
C GLU A 191 0.14 3.16 -18.85
N ALA A 192 0.19 2.26 -19.83
CA ALA A 192 0.44 0.84 -19.61
C ALA A 192 1.87 0.53 -19.12
N LEU A 193 2.87 1.27 -19.61
CA LEU A 193 4.26 1.17 -19.16
C LEU A 193 4.39 1.64 -17.71
N CYS A 194 3.82 2.81 -17.39
CA CYS A 194 3.75 3.32 -16.03
C CYS A 194 3.08 2.32 -15.09
N GLU A 195 1.88 1.86 -15.44
CA GLU A 195 1.13 0.87 -14.66
C GLU A 195 1.95 -0.42 -14.42
N GLY A 196 2.67 -0.89 -15.44
CA GLY A 196 3.56 -2.05 -15.34
C GLY A 196 4.74 -1.82 -14.39
N LEU A 197 5.37 -0.65 -14.43
CA LEU A 197 6.43 -0.25 -13.52
C LEU A 197 5.95 -0.11 -12.07
N GLY A 198 4.64 -0.01 -11.82
CA GLY A 198 4.07 -0.02 -10.48
C GLY A 198 4.05 -1.39 -9.79
N TYR A 199 4.23 -2.50 -10.53
CA TYR A 199 3.95 -3.88 -10.04
C TYR A 199 2.66 -3.95 -9.20
N SER A 200 2.66 -4.68 -8.07
CA SER A 200 1.48 -4.86 -7.24
C SER A 200 1.16 -3.63 -6.40
N SER A 201 2.18 -3.02 -5.78
CA SER A 201 1.97 -2.02 -4.71
C SER A 201 1.84 -0.59 -5.23
N ASN A 202 2.36 -0.27 -6.41
CA ASN A 202 2.33 1.09 -6.96
C ASN A 202 1.65 1.18 -8.33
N LYS A 203 0.88 0.16 -8.73
CA LYS A 203 0.16 0.13 -10.01
C LYS A 203 -0.68 1.38 -10.25
N GLU A 204 -1.50 1.71 -9.27
CA GLU A 204 -2.44 2.84 -9.33
C GLU A 204 -1.73 4.19 -9.23
N PRO A 205 -0.77 4.42 -8.31
CA PRO A 205 0.04 5.64 -8.30
C PRO A 205 0.73 5.94 -9.63
N PHE A 206 1.37 4.94 -10.25
CA PHE A 206 2.01 5.13 -11.56
C PHE A 206 0.99 5.45 -12.66
N LEU A 207 -0.15 4.76 -12.70
CA LEU A 207 -1.19 5.03 -13.69
C LEU A 207 -1.80 6.43 -13.50
N ARG A 208 -2.03 6.84 -12.25
CA ARG A 208 -2.49 8.19 -11.90
C ARG A 208 -1.49 9.25 -12.36
N LEU A 209 -0.19 9.03 -12.12
CA LEU A 209 0.86 9.95 -12.58
C LEU A 209 0.84 10.08 -14.11
N ALA A 210 0.74 8.97 -14.84
CA ALA A 210 0.72 8.98 -16.31
C ALA A 210 -0.49 9.73 -16.91
N ARG A 211 -1.58 9.84 -16.15
CA ARG A 211 -2.78 10.61 -16.53
C ARG A 211 -2.69 12.06 -16.10
N LEU A 212 -2.06 12.32 -14.95
CA LEU A 212 -1.79 13.67 -14.45
C LEU A 212 -0.79 14.41 -15.35
N LEU A 213 0.20 13.68 -15.86
CA LEU A 213 1.24 14.19 -16.75
C LEU A 213 1.18 13.42 -18.09
N PRO A 214 0.26 13.80 -19.00
CA PRO A 214 0.13 13.15 -20.30
C PRO A 214 1.44 13.18 -21.11
N LEU A 215 1.59 12.19 -21.99
CA LEU A 215 2.79 12.03 -22.80
C LEU A 215 3.11 13.27 -23.65
N ASP A 216 2.09 13.85 -24.29
CA ASP A 216 2.23 15.05 -25.11
C ASP A 216 2.72 16.27 -24.31
N THR A 217 2.27 16.39 -23.05
CA THR A 217 2.74 17.43 -22.13
C THR A 217 4.24 17.27 -21.86
N ILE A 218 4.71 16.04 -21.63
CA ILE A 218 6.14 15.78 -21.43
C ILE A 218 6.92 16.17 -22.68
N LEU A 219 6.50 15.70 -23.85
CA LEU A 219 7.20 15.91 -25.12
C LEU A 219 7.26 17.39 -25.51
N SER A 220 6.18 18.13 -25.32
CA SER A 220 6.10 19.56 -25.66
C SER A 220 7.00 20.47 -24.80
N HIS A 221 7.41 20.00 -23.62
CA HIS A 221 8.30 20.72 -22.71
C HIS A 221 9.75 20.23 -22.79
N LEU A 222 10.07 19.32 -23.71
CA LEU A 222 11.45 18.94 -23.94
C LEU A 222 12.18 20.06 -24.71
N PRO A 223 13.40 20.42 -24.29
CA PRO A 223 14.21 21.40 -25.00
C PRO A 223 14.63 20.86 -26.37
N ASP A 224 14.73 21.76 -27.36
CA ASP A 224 15.27 21.42 -28.67
C ASP A 224 16.78 21.17 -28.56
N HIS A 225 17.17 19.89 -28.65
CA HIS A 225 18.53 19.43 -28.41
C HIS A 225 19.15 18.72 -29.61
N GLY A 226 18.62 18.93 -30.81
CA GLY A 226 19.24 18.46 -32.05
C GLY A 226 19.51 16.95 -32.09
N GLY A 227 18.69 16.14 -31.40
CA GLY A 227 18.76 14.69 -31.42
C GLY A 227 19.74 14.02 -30.44
N SER A 228 20.26 14.70 -29.41
CA SER A 228 21.05 14.07 -28.34
C SER A 228 20.14 13.55 -27.19
N PRO A 229 19.87 12.24 -27.07
CA PRO A 229 18.88 11.71 -26.11
C PRO A 229 19.26 11.94 -24.65
N GLY A 230 20.56 11.97 -24.36
CA GLY A 230 21.07 12.13 -22.99
C GLY A 230 20.73 13.48 -22.35
N ARG A 231 20.42 14.52 -23.15
CA ARG A 231 20.13 15.86 -22.64
C ARG A 231 18.67 16.08 -22.26
N SER A 232 17.75 15.25 -22.78
CA SER A 232 16.32 15.32 -22.41
C SER A 232 16.00 14.54 -21.13
N LEU A 233 16.87 13.61 -20.71
CA LEU A 233 16.63 12.76 -19.53
C LEU A 233 16.41 13.58 -18.24
N PRO A 234 17.23 14.59 -17.89
CA PRO A 234 17.01 15.38 -16.69
C PRO A 234 15.64 16.07 -16.67
N TRP A 235 15.17 16.56 -17.82
CA TRP A 235 13.88 17.23 -17.95
C TRP A 235 12.72 16.28 -17.69
N ILE A 236 12.77 15.08 -18.27
CA ILE A 236 11.76 14.05 -18.08
C ILE A 236 11.75 13.60 -16.61
N GLN A 237 12.91 13.36 -16.04
CA GLN A 237 13.03 12.93 -14.64
C GLN A 237 12.52 14.01 -13.68
N ALA A 238 12.84 15.28 -13.92
CA ALA A 238 12.34 16.39 -13.12
C ALA A 238 10.81 16.51 -13.19
N MET A 239 10.22 16.38 -14.38
CA MET A 239 8.75 16.38 -14.53
C MET A 239 8.10 15.19 -13.82
N LEU A 240 8.63 13.97 -14.01
CA LEU A 240 8.07 12.76 -13.41
C LEU A 240 8.18 12.76 -11.88
N LEU A 241 9.36 13.07 -11.34
CA LEU A 241 9.60 13.09 -9.88
C LEU A 241 8.88 14.26 -9.23
N GLY A 242 8.86 15.43 -9.88
CA GLY A 242 8.17 16.62 -9.41
C GLY A 242 6.65 16.45 -9.38
N ALA A 243 6.04 15.97 -10.47
CA ALA A 243 4.61 15.68 -10.53
C ALA A 243 4.19 14.55 -9.57
N ALA A 244 5.11 13.61 -9.29
CA ALA A 244 4.91 12.56 -8.29
C ALA A 244 4.98 13.07 -6.84
N GLY A 245 5.46 14.28 -6.59
CA GLY A 245 5.71 14.78 -5.24
C GLY A 245 6.87 14.06 -4.54
N LEU A 246 7.81 13.51 -5.31
CA LEU A 246 8.93 12.70 -4.79
C LEU A 246 10.29 13.42 -4.87
N LEU A 247 10.30 14.70 -5.24
CA LEU A 247 11.49 15.53 -5.07
C LEU A 247 11.58 16.02 -3.62
N PRO A 248 12.74 15.87 -2.96
CA PRO A 248 12.90 16.31 -1.57
C PRO A 248 12.94 17.84 -1.47
N ASP A 249 12.34 18.40 -0.42
CA ASP A 249 12.34 19.85 -0.18
C ASP A 249 13.73 20.41 0.16
N CYS A 250 14.58 19.59 0.77
CA CYS A 250 15.96 19.92 1.08
C CYS A 250 16.82 18.65 0.98
N PRO A 251 17.94 18.65 0.23
CA PRO A 251 18.87 17.52 0.23
C PRO A 251 19.60 17.44 1.58
N GLU A 252 19.20 16.52 2.45
CA GLU A 252 19.86 16.25 3.74
C GLU A 252 21.02 15.26 3.55
N ASP A 253 22.23 15.59 4.02
CA ASP A 253 23.40 14.71 4.18
C ASP A 253 23.66 13.66 3.07
N ASP A 254 23.34 14.02 1.82
CA ASP A 254 23.59 13.18 0.65
C ASP A 254 25.06 13.28 0.18
N ASP A 255 25.56 12.21 -0.43
CA ASP A 255 26.87 12.24 -1.08
C ASP A 255 26.89 13.29 -2.22
N PRO A 256 28.08 13.79 -2.64
CA PRO A 256 28.17 14.89 -3.59
C PRO A 256 27.48 14.63 -4.95
N GLU A 257 27.41 13.37 -5.40
CA GLU A 257 26.77 13.00 -6.66
C GLU A 257 25.24 13.09 -6.53
N SER A 258 24.70 12.51 -5.47
CA SER A 258 23.27 12.58 -5.13
C SER A 258 22.81 14.03 -4.93
N HIS A 259 23.60 14.85 -4.24
CA HIS A 259 23.32 16.27 -4.05
C HIS A 259 23.26 17.04 -5.38
N SER A 260 24.22 16.80 -6.29
CA SER A 260 24.23 17.43 -7.61
C SER A 260 23.00 17.04 -8.43
N TYR A 261 22.64 15.75 -8.42
CA TYR A 261 21.48 15.23 -9.14
C TYR A 261 20.17 15.85 -8.64
N ILE A 262 19.95 15.83 -7.32
CA ILE A 262 18.73 16.39 -6.70
C ILE A 262 18.62 17.90 -6.97
N SER A 263 19.73 18.63 -6.85
CA SER A 263 19.78 20.07 -7.12
C SER A 263 19.40 20.39 -8.57
N GLU A 264 19.89 19.60 -9.54
CA GLU A 264 19.50 19.72 -10.94
C GLU A 264 18.00 19.46 -11.13
N MET A 265 17.45 18.38 -10.55
CA MET A 265 16.03 18.06 -10.65
C MET A 265 15.13 19.15 -10.06
N LEU A 266 15.50 19.68 -8.88
CA LEU A 266 14.75 20.76 -8.24
C LEU A 266 14.78 22.05 -9.05
N SER A 267 15.94 22.40 -9.62
CA SER A 267 16.08 23.57 -10.49
C SER A 267 15.19 23.47 -11.72
N LEU A 268 15.23 22.33 -12.42
CA LEU A 268 14.38 22.08 -13.59
C LEU A 268 12.90 22.05 -13.23
N TRP A 269 12.53 21.38 -12.14
CA TRP A 269 11.14 21.31 -11.69
C TRP A 269 10.57 22.68 -11.32
N ASN A 270 11.33 23.52 -10.62
CA ASN A 270 10.89 24.88 -10.26
C ASN A 270 10.66 25.76 -11.49
N MET A 271 11.42 25.54 -12.57
CA MET A 271 11.22 26.22 -13.85
C MET A 271 10.02 25.66 -14.63
N LEU A 272 9.81 24.35 -14.60
CA LEU A 272 8.77 23.65 -15.38
C LEU A 272 7.38 23.71 -14.74
N ARG A 273 7.29 23.58 -13.42
CA ARG A 273 6.02 23.48 -12.68
C ARG A 273 5.01 24.59 -13.03
N PRO A 274 5.40 25.88 -13.13
CA PRO A 274 4.46 26.94 -13.49
C PRO A 274 3.87 26.80 -14.91
N CYS A 275 4.57 26.11 -15.81
CA CYS A 275 4.15 25.91 -17.20
C CYS A 275 3.20 24.70 -17.37
N LEU A 276 3.24 23.75 -16.43
CA LEU A 276 2.52 22.47 -16.55
C LEU A 276 1.07 22.52 -16.03
N ASP A 277 0.74 23.49 -15.16
CA ASP A 277 -0.59 23.64 -14.54
C ASP A 277 -1.16 22.33 -13.96
N ILE A 278 -0.33 21.61 -13.19
CA ILE A 278 -0.68 20.32 -12.59
C ILE A 278 -0.73 20.36 -11.07
N ASP A 279 -1.75 19.69 -10.52
CA ASP A 279 -1.85 19.39 -9.09
C ASP A 279 -0.94 18.20 -8.75
N VAL A 280 0.19 18.52 -8.12
CA VAL A 280 1.21 17.55 -7.72
C VAL A 280 0.61 16.44 -6.84
N MET A 281 1.01 15.20 -7.10
CA MET A 281 0.59 14.07 -6.28
C MET A 281 1.17 14.17 -4.86
N PRO A 282 0.41 13.79 -3.82
CA PRO A 282 0.95 13.68 -2.47
C PRO A 282 1.97 12.53 -2.41
N ALA A 283 3.09 12.75 -1.70
CA ALA A 283 4.16 11.75 -1.56
C ALA A 283 3.65 10.45 -0.92
N GLU A 284 2.64 10.55 -0.06
CA GLU A 284 1.97 9.45 0.64
C GLU A 284 1.19 8.52 -0.30
N ALA A 285 0.91 8.95 -1.54
CA ALA A 285 0.32 8.08 -2.54
C ALA A 285 1.27 6.92 -2.94
N TRP A 286 2.57 7.06 -2.68
CA TRP A 286 3.59 6.11 -3.10
C TRP A 286 4.00 5.15 -1.98
N HIS A 287 3.99 3.85 -2.29
CA HIS A 287 4.36 2.80 -1.35
C HIS A 287 5.84 2.46 -1.48
N PHE A 288 6.64 2.72 -0.42
CA PHE A 288 8.06 2.34 -0.34
C PHE A 288 8.33 1.13 0.56
N PHE A 289 7.46 0.88 1.54
CA PHE A 289 7.62 -0.18 2.52
C PHE A 289 7.63 -1.58 1.87
N ARG A 290 8.53 -2.46 2.34
CA ARG A 290 8.78 -3.83 1.80
C ARG A 290 9.24 -3.91 0.35
N LEU A 291 9.50 -2.77 -0.31
CA LEU A 291 10.19 -2.78 -1.59
C LEU A 291 11.70 -2.96 -1.38
N ARG A 292 12.34 -3.68 -2.30
CA ARG A 292 13.81 -3.62 -2.41
C ARG A 292 14.20 -2.23 -2.92
N PRO A 293 15.33 -1.65 -2.51
CA PRO A 293 15.74 -0.31 -2.97
C PRO A 293 15.74 -0.14 -4.49
N SER A 294 16.13 -1.19 -5.25
CA SER A 294 16.08 -1.19 -6.72
C SER A 294 14.68 -1.04 -7.32
N ASN A 295 13.64 -1.27 -6.51
CA ASN A 295 12.24 -1.27 -6.89
C ASN A 295 11.49 -0.03 -6.40
N PHE A 296 12.16 0.90 -5.73
CA PHE A 296 11.53 2.13 -5.25
C PHE A 296 10.93 2.96 -6.40
N PRO A 297 9.77 3.61 -6.16
CA PRO A 297 9.13 4.49 -7.14
C PRO A 297 10.09 5.49 -7.78
N THR A 298 10.93 6.16 -7.00
CA THR A 298 11.94 7.13 -7.47
C THR A 298 12.86 6.55 -8.54
N ARG A 299 13.43 5.37 -8.30
CA ARG A 299 14.32 4.69 -9.27
C ARG A 299 13.59 4.25 -10.53
N ARG A 300 12.32 3.86 -10.40
CA ARG A 300 11.52 3.40 -11.54
C ARG A 300 11.00 4.54 -12.40
N LEU A 301 10.67 5.67 -11.80
CA LEU A 301 10.37 6.91 -12.52
C LEU A 301 11.61 7.39 -13.26
N ALA A 302 12.78 7.34 -12.63
CA ALA A 302 14.03 7.60 -13.33
C ALA A 302 14.24 6.62 -14.50
N ALA A 303 14.03 5.31 -14.30
CA ALA A 303 14.15 4.31 -15.36
C ALA A 303 13.15 4.52 -16.53
N LEU A 304 11.93 4.98 -16.24
CA LEU A 304 10.92 5.29 -17.25
C LEU A 304 11.40 6.34 -18.27
N SER A 305 12.19 7.32 -17.82
CA SER A 305 12.77 8.34 -18.71
C SER A 305 13.65 7.75 -19.81
N TYR A 306 14.28 6.58 -19.57
CA TYR A 306 15.10 5.87 -20.55
C TYR A 306 14.28 5.01 -21.50
N LEU A 307 13.11 4.52 -21.08
CA LEU A 307 12.32 3.55 -21.84
C LEU A 307 11.31 4.21 -22.79
N GLY A 308 10.79 5.40 -22.44
CA GLY A 308 9.73 6.06 -23.21
C GLY A 308 10.18 7.16 -24.16
N PHE A 309 11.42 7.64 -24.04
CA PHE A 309 11.80 8.95 -24.60
C PHE A 309 13.22 9.04 -25.18
N ALA A 310 14.04 7.98 -25.01
CA ALA A 310 15.44 8.00 -25.44
C ALA A 310 15.63 7.73 -26.95
N GLU A 311 14.60 7.27 -27.66
CA GLU A 311 14.63 7.11 -29.10
C GLU A 311 13.51 7.94 -29.72
N GLN A 312 13.84 9.15 -30.18
CA GLN A 312 13.02 9.84 -31.19
C GLN A 312 13.08 9.05 -32.51
N ARG A 313 12.37 7.92 -32.55
CA ARG A 313 11.91 7.19 -33.74
C ARG A 313 10.75 6.27 -33.29
N ILE A 314 9.58 6.87 -33.07
CA ILE A 314 8.31 6.15 -33.22
C ILE A 314 7.69 6.62 -34.52
#